data_AF-A0A453A2M9-F1
#
_entry.id   AF-A0A453A2M9-F1
#
_cell.length_a   1.000
_cell.length_b   1.000
_cell.length_c   1.000
_cell.angle_alpha   90.00
_cell.angle_beta   90.00
_cell.angle_gamma   90.00
#
_symmetry.space_group_name_H-M   'P 1'
#
loop_
_entity.id
_entity.type
_entity.pdbx_description
1 polymer ?
#
loop_
_entity_poly.entity_id
_entity_poly.type
_entity_poly.pdbx_seq_one_letter_code
_entity_poly.pdbx_strand_id
1 'polypeptide(L)' 'MVVKLIDGRWEVIYFVGEHNHPLVDKPSLTKYLRSHQGIPPEEKAFLTHLHNCNLTTGV' A
#
# COMPACT_ATOMS: atom_id res chain seq x y z
N MET A 1 -14.40 -2.19 2.96
CA MET A 1 -14.58 -2.08 4.43
C MET A 1 -15.80 -1.22 4.71
N VAL A 2 -16.49 -1.46 5.81
CA VAL A 2 -17.53 -0.58 6.35
C VAL A 2 -17.13 -0.19 7.76
N VAL A 3 -17.22 1.10 8.05
CA VAL A 3 -16.93 1.66 9.37
C VAL A 3 -18.18 2.30 9.95
N LYS A 4 -18.28 2.29 11.28
CA LYS A 4 -19.36 2.93 12.03
C LYS A 4 -18.78 3.66 13.24
N LEU A 5 -19.38 4.78 13.59
CA LEU A 5 -19.08 5.48 14.84
C LEU A 5 -19.85 4.81 15.99
N ILE A 6 -19.13 4.21 16.94
CA ILE A 6 -19.68 3.55 18.13
C ILE A 6 -18.99 4.18 19.34
N ASP A 7 -19.78 4.73 20.27
CA ASP A 7 -19.28 5.40 21.48
C ASP A 7 -18.15 6.42 21.23
N GLY A 8 -18.25 7.17 20.13
CA GLY A 8 -17.27 8.18 19.73
C GLY A 8 -15.99 7.63 19.10
N ARG A 9 -15.92 6.32 18.80
CA ARG A 9 -14.79 5.67 18.14
C ARG A 9 -15.21 5.13 16.78
N TRP A 10 -14.34 5.28 15.79
CA TRP A 10 -14.53 4.64 14.49
C TRP A 10 -14.14 3.18 14.59
N GLU A 11 -15.11 2.30 14.37
CA GLU A 11 -14.92 0.86 14.39
C GLU A 11 -15.17 0.26 13.00
N VAL A 12 -14.33 -0.69 12.61
CA VAL A 12 -14.52 -1.49 11.39
C VAL A 12 -15.52 -2.59 11.72
N ILE A 13 -16.75 -2.43 11.26
CA ILE A 13 -17.84 -3.38 11.52
C ILE A 13 -17.95 -4.47 10.45
N TYR A 14 -17.32 -4.25 9.29
CA TYR A 14 -17.27 -5.23 8.22
C TYR A 14 -16.03 -5.03 7.35
N PHE A 15 -15.30 -6.11 7.10
CA PHE A 15 -14.13 -6.11 6.25
C PHE A 15 -14.21 -7.31 5.29
N VAL A 16 -14.14 -7.01 3.99
CA VAL A 16 -13.94 -8.04 2.97
C VAL A 16 -12.45 -8.06 2.67
N GLY A 17 -11.79 -9.13 3.06
CA GLY A 17 -10.36 -9.32 2.79
C GLY A 17 -10.07 -9.78 1.37
N GLU A 18 -11.06 -10.33 0.67
CA GLU A 18 -10.92 -10.70 -0.73
C GLU A 18 -11.08 -9.48 -1.64
N HIS A 19 -10.17 -9.38 -2.59
CA HIS A 19 -10.22 -8.36 -3.61
C HIS A 19 -11.11 -8.82 -4.77
N ASN A 20 -11.95 -7.92 -5.27
CA ASN A 20 -12.72 -8.15 -6.48
C ASN A 20 -11.92 -7.87 -7.77
N HIS A 21 -10.63 -7.57 -7.63
CA HIS A 21 -9.67 -7.34 -8.70
C HIS A 21 -8.32 -7.96 -8.33
N PRO A 22 -7.44 -8.27 -9.30
CA PRO A 22 -6.08 -8.66 -9.01
C PRO A 22 -5.37 -7.58 -8.19
N LEU A 23 -4.58 -8.00 -7.20
CA LEU A 23 -3.71 -7.07 -6.48
C LEU A 23 -2.74 -6.40 -7.45
N VAL A 24 -2.34 -5.18 -7.12
CA VAL A 24 -1.30 -4.48 -7.89
C VAL A 24 -0.01 -5.26 -7.76
N ASP A 25 0.57 -5.65 -8.89
CA ASP A 25 1.84 -6.33 -8.91
C ASP A 25 2.90 -5.55 -8.13
N LYS A 26 3.60 -6.27 -7.26
CA LYS A 26 4.75 -5.92 -6.43
C LYS A 26 6.09 -5.83 -7.19
N PRO A 27 6.42 -4.94 -8.16
CA PRO A 27 7.73 -5.02 -8.84
C PRO A 27 8.85 -4.84 -7.83
N SER A 28 10.01 -5.46 -8.03
CA SER A 28 11.14 -5.24 -7.12
C SER A 28 11.44 -3.74 -6.97
N LEU A 29 11.75 -3.29 -5.76
CA LEU A 29 12.06 -1.88 -5.49
C LEU A 29 13.11 -1.34 -6.46
N THR A 30 14.13 -2.14 -6.78
CA THR A 30 15.16 -1.82 -7.78
C THR A 30 14.56 -1.55 -9.16
N LYS A 31 13.65 -2.42 -9.65
CA LYS A 31 13.00 -2.24 -10.95
C LYS A 31 12.10 -1.01 -10.95
N TYR A 32 11.38 -0.78 -9.86
CA TYR A 32 10.50 0.37 -9.69
C TYR A 32 11.26 1.70 -9.68
N LEU A 33 12.36 1.78 -8.91
CA LEU A 33 13.20 2.98 -8.84
C LEU A 33 14.03 3.22 -10.11
N ARG A 34 14.31 2.17 -10.90
CA ARG A 34 14.96 2.34 -12.22
C ARG A 34 14.12 3.18 -13.18
N SER A 35 12.80 3.11 -13.11
CA SER A 35 11.92 3.97 -13.94
C SER A 35 11.86 5.42 -13.44
N HIS A 36 12.37 5.71 -12.24
CA HIS A 36 12.35 7.03 -11.61
C HIS A 36 13.77 7.54 -11.38
N GLN A 37 14.66 7.35 -12.35
CA GLN A 37 16.03 7.86 -12.22
C GLN A 37 16.04 9.39 -12.24
N GLY A 38 16.93 10.00 -11.45
CA GLY A 38 17.08 11.45 -11.39
C GLY A 38 16.13 12.16 -10.42
N ILE A 39 15.22 11.43 -9.74
CA ILE A 39 14.42 12.04 -8.68
C ILE A 39 15.28 12.40 -7.46
N PRO A 40 14.89 13.44 -6.71
CA PRO A 40 15.57 13.82 -5.49
C PRO A 40 15.61 12.69 -4.42
N PRO A 41 16.60 12.70 -3.51
CA PRO A 41 16.71 11.71 -2.45
C PRO A 41 15.46 11.61 -1.56
N GLU A 42 14.79 12.73 -1.29
CA GLU A 42 13.56 12.79 -0.50
C GLU A 42 12.40 12.06 -1.19
N GLU A 43 12.24 12.23 -2.51
CA GLU A 43 11.22 11.53 -3.28
C GLU A 43 11.53 10.04 -3.34
N LYS A 44 12.80 9.67 -3.49
CA LYS A 44 13.24 8.28 -3.45
C LYS A 44 12.93 7.62 -2.11
N ALA A 45 13.16 8.34 -1.00
CA ALA A 45 12.85 7.85 0.34
C ALA A 45 11.33 7.68 0.53
N PHE A 46 10.54 8.64 0.07
CA PHE A 46 9.09 8.56 0.10
C PHE A 46 8.55 7.38 -0.70
N LEU A 47 9.00 7.19 -1.94
CA LEU A 47 8.61 6.05 -2.79
C LEU A 47 9.04 4.71 -2.18
N THR A 48 10.21 4.65 -1.54
CA THR A 48 10.66 3.46 -0.82
C THR A 48 9.75 3.14 0.36
N HIS A 49 9.33 4.16 1.11
CA HIS A 49 8.39 3.99 2.21
C HIS A 49 7.04 3.47 1.72
N LEU A 50 6.45 4.08 0.68
CA LEU A 50 5.22 3.60 0.06
C LEU A 50 5.35 2.16 -0.45
N HIS A 51 6.47 1.85 -1.10
CA HIS A 51 6.76 0.51 -1.57
C HIS A 51 6.80 -0.51 -0.41
N ASN A 52 7.38 -0.15 0.74
CA ASN A 52 7.43 -1.03 1.91
C ASN A 52 6.06 -1.18 2.59
N CYS A 53 5.23 -0.12 2.59
CA CYS A 53 3.87 -0.15 3.12
C CYS A 53 2.87 -0.91 2.23
N ASN A 54 3.18 -1.10 0.94
CA ASN A 54 2.35 -1.94 0.09
C ASN A 54 2.30 -3.37 0.67
N LEU A 55 1.10 -3.79 1.06
CA LEU A 55 0.83 -5.11 1.59
C LEU A 55 1.32 -6.17 0.60
N THR A 56 2.31 -6.97 1.02
CA THR A 56 2.67 -8.20 0.32
C THR A 56 1.83 -9.32 0.90
N THR A 57 0.97 -9.92 0.09
CA THR A 57 0.40 -11.23 0.42
C THR A 57 1.43 -12.30 0.03
N GLY A 58 2.14 -12.86 1.01
CA GLY A 58 2.68 -14.24 0.87
C GLY A 58 1.52 -15.21 1.14
N VAL A 59 1.40 -16.36 0.47
CA VAL A 59 2.40 -17.22 -0.20
C VAL A 59 1.95 -17.56 -1.61
#